data_AF-R8BRW6-F1
#
_entry.id   AF-R8BRW6-F1
#
_cell.length_a   1.000
_cell.length_b   1.000
_cell.length_c   1.000
_cell.angle_alpha   90.00
_cell.angle_beta   90.00
_cell.angle_gamma   90.00
#
_symmetry.space_group_name_H-M   'P 1'
#
loop_
_entity.id
_entity.type
_entity.pdbx_description
1 polymer ?
#
loop_
_entity_poly.entity_id
_entity_poly.type
_entity_poly.pdbx_seq_one_letter_code
_entity_poly.pdbx_strand_id
1 'polypeptide(L)'
;MTRKAGAPSNPAVNNAKTKAETKAETAIHGRRLEASYLGVLWKNRHTAPIVFTSLDTEFQPDTRAIYELGIATQPAIGPVASHHYTVNSTMGLRKRSTKSFPFGKSESLRTEGDLLPILDQHFSDLVANYEVVVLCGHSISGDLTLLKEVANWAPPDNIFVFDTQRVWEGLGGLAAYLNGGKTMAKLLLHYRVPHNVNDIHNAGSDAYYTLKLLFCKAEQAAQDRPCFSGLMNITNHKPDPQQIPPPPPSEYPSSLQLACPQIDIIQNVMSQLKSLLPLPPAPPTPVQPGGSHKRSMPEDAHDHNTSECKRRKTDDDHIDRGGAVQEQSEEGAGIRKASRGTQPEGTCTCTLLDGVGKEGGKEEELYKQPVMGLCDHHVT
;
A
#
# COMPACT_ATOMS: atom_id res chain seq x y z
N MET A 1 -20.52 -45.49 40.17
CA MET A 1 -20.16 -44.46 39.17
C MET A 1 -20.17 -43.09 39.83
N THR A 2 -19.03 -42.60 40.29
CA THR A 2 -18.88 -41.28 40.91
C THR A 2 -18.71 -40.23 39.81
N ARG A 3 -19.72 -39.39 39.60
CA ARG A 3 -19.61 -38.21 38.72
C ARG A 3 -18.68 -37.21 39.41
N LYS A 4 -17.49 -36.98 38.85
CA LYS A 4 -16.64 -35.84 39.24
C LYS A 4 -17.43 -34.55 38.97
N ALA A 5 -17.66 -33.76 40.01
CA ALA A 5 -18.18 -32.40 39.85
C ALA A 5 -17.17 -31.58 39.03
N GLY A 6 -17.63 -31.00 37.91
CA GLY A 6 -16.81 -30.13 37.09
C GLY A 6 -16.39 -28.89 37.88
N ALA A 7 -15.12 -28.51 37.78
CA ALA A 7 -14.62 -27.30 38.43
C ALA A 7 -15.39 -26.06 37.92
N PRO A 8 -15.78 -25.12 38.81
CA PRO A 8 -16.47 -23.91 38.40
C PRO A 8 -15.61 -23.10 37.42
N SER A 9 -16.16 -22.73 36.28
CA SER A 9 -15.47 -21.90 35.29
C SER A 9 -15.14 -20.53 35.88
N ASN A 10 -13.89 -20.10 35.76
CA ASN A 10 -13.43 -18.80 36.24
C ASN A 10 -14.09 -17.66 35.44
N PRO A 11 -14.87 -16.75 36.06
CA PRO A 11 -15.58 -15.68 35.36
C PRO A 11 -14.65 -14.73 34.57
N ALA A 12 -13.38 -14.59 34.98
CA ALA A 12 -12.40 -13.79 34.23
C ALA A 12 -12.10 -14.38 32.84
N VAL A 13 -12.09 -15.71 32.72
CA VAL A 13 -11.86 -16.41 31.45
C VAL A 13 -13.03 -16.21 30.50
N ASN A 14 -14.26 -16.23 31.04
CA ASN A 14 -15.48 -16.00 30.25
C ASN A 14 -15.52 -14.55 29.71
N ASN A 15 -15.21 -13.55 30.54
CA ASN A 15 -15.17 -12.15 30.10
C ASN A 15 -14.13 -11.87 29.00
N ALA A 16 -12.93 -12.45 29.12
CA ALA A 16 -11.88 -12.31 28.11
C ALA A 16 -12.30 -12.92 26.77
N LYS A 17 -12.96 -14.09 26.81
CA LYS A 17 -13.49 -14.77 25.62
C LYS A 17 -14.56 -13.94 24.92
N THR A 18 -15.56 -13.44 25.65
CA THR A 18 -16.64 -12.60 25.08
C THR A 18 -16.08 -11.31 24.44
N LYS A 19 -15.09 -10.67 25.08
CA LYS A 19 -14.46 -9.46 24.53
C LYS A 19 -13.70 -9.73 23.22
N ALA A 20 -13.02 -10.88 23.13
CA ALA A 20 -12.32 -11.28 21.91
C ALA A 20 -13.30 -11.61 20.77
N GLU A 21 -14.39 -12.31 21.06
CA GLU A 21 -15.45 -12.63 20.10
C GLU A 21 -16.12 -11.36 19.55
N THR A 22 -16.50 -10.44 20.44
CA THR A 22 -17.11 -9.15 20.04
C THR A 22 -16.17 -8.34 19.14
N LYS A 23 -14.86 -8.31 19.45
CA LYS A 23 -13.85 -7.61 18.63
C LYS A 23 -13.72 -8.26 17.25
N ALA A 24 -13.74 -9.58 17.18
CA ALA A 24 -13.65 -10.32 15.91
C ALA A 24 -14.89 -10.10 15.03
N GLU A 25 -16.09 -10.15 15.62
CA GLU A 25 -17.35 -9.89 14.90
C GLU A 25 -17.39 -8.46 14.35
N THR A 26 -16.99 -7.48 15.16
CA THR A 26 -16.90 -6.07 14.74
C THR A 26 -15.94 -5.91 13.57
N ALA A 27 -14.79 -6.59 13.60
CA ALA A 27 -13.82 -6.55 12.51
C ALA A 27 -14.35 -7.21 11.22
N ILE A 28 -15.02 -8.36 11.33
CA ILE A 28 -15.65 -9.04 10.18
C ILE A 28 -16.74 -8.16 9.58
N HIS A 29 -17.58 -7.55 10.41
CA HIS A 29 -18.63 -6.65 9.97
C HIS A 29 -18.05 -5.44 9.22
N GLY A 30 -17.02 -4.79 9.76
CA GLY A 30 -16.35 -3.66 9.09
C GLY A 30 -15.75 -4.03 7.73
N ARG A 31 -15.19 -5.24 7.57
CA ARG A 31 -14.67 -5.73 6.28
C ARG A 31 -15.79 -5.96 5.25
N ARG A 32 -16.93 -6.51 5.67
CA ARG A 32 -18.10 -6.70 4.80
C ARG A 32 -18.71 -5.36 4.36
N LEU A 33 -18.69 -4.38 5.26
CA LEU A 33 -19.18 -3.04 4.97
C LEU A 33 -18.34 -2.36 3.89
N GLU A 34 -17.01 -2.42 3.99
CA GLU A 34 -16.11 -1.92 2.94
C GLU A 34 -16.37 -2.59 1.59
N ALA A 35 -16.50 -3.92 1.54
CA ALA A 35 -16.83 -4.61 0.30
C ALA A 35 -18.19 -4.15 -0.28
N SER A 36 -19.20 -3.96 0.59
CA SER A 36 -20.54 -3.51 0.18
C SER A 36 -20.49 -2.09 -0.40
N TYR A 37 -19.77 -1.17 0.26
CA TYR A 37 -19.57 0.19 -0.20
C TYR A 37 -18.87 0.25 -1.55
N LEU A 38 -17.81 -0.54 -1.73
CA LEU A 38 -17.13 -0.65 -3.01
C LEU A 38 -18.09 -1.14 -4.12
N GLY A 39 -18.94 -2.13 -3.80
CA GLY A 39 -19.98 -2.60 -4.72
C GLY A 39 -20.98 -1.53 -5.12
N VAL A 40 -21.43 -0.69 -4.17
CA VAL A 40 -22.32 0.46 -4.45
C VAL A 40 -21.64 1.48 -5.35
N LEU A 41 -20.41 1.90 -5.03
CA LEU A 41 -19.65 2.83 -5.86
C LEU A 41 -19.48 2.28 -7.28
N TRP A 42 -19.14 1.00 -7.40
CA TRP A 42 -18.99 0.34 -8.69
C TRP A 42 -20.29 0.28 -9.49
N LYS A 43 -21.44 -0.02 -8.85
CA LYS A 43 -22.76 0.00 -9.50
C LYS A 43 -23.10 1.39 -10.08
N ASN A 44 -22.63 2.47 -9.44
CA ASN A 44 -22.89 3.86 -9.84
C ASN A 44 -21.80 4.49 -10.74
N ARG A 45 -20.79 3.71 -11.18
CA ARG A 45 -19.65 4.24 -11.96
C ARG A 45 -20.00 4.91 -13.29
N HIS A 46 -21.17 4.61 -13.84
CA HIS A 46 -21.66 5.19 -15.11
C HIS A 46 -22.48 6.47 -14.90
N THR A 47 -22.92 6.73 -13.67
CA THR A 47 -23.85 7.82 -13.34
C THR A 47 -23.23 8.92 -12.50
N ALA A 48 -22.05 8.68 -11.91
CA ALA A 48 -21.30 9.66 -11.14
C ALA A 48 -19.84 9.74 -11.64
N PRO A 49 -19.21 10.92 -11.64
CA PRO A 49 -17.77 11.06 -11.84
C PRO A 49 -17.00 10.48 -10.66
N ILE A 50 -16.64 9.20 -10.74
CA ILE A 50 -15.86 8.49 -9.71
C ILE A 50 -14.44 8.27 -10.21
N VAL A 51 -13.45 8.57 -9.38
CA VAL A 51 -12.04 8.22 -9.63
C VAL A 51 -11.51 7.34 -8.51
N PHE A 52 -10.75 6.33 -8.90
CA PHE A 52 -10.03 5.45 -7.99
C PHE A 52 -8.55 5.74 -8.11
N THR A 53 -7.87 5.90 -6.98
CA THR A 53 -6.44 6.12 -6.90
C THR A 53 -5.84 5.17 -5.88
N SER A 54 -4.78 4.47 -6.23
CA SER A 54 -4.02 3.61 -5.35
C SER A 54 -2.70 4.23 -4.96
N LEU A 55 -2.26 3.96 -3.74
CA LEU A 55 -0.96 4.35 -3.23
C LEU A 55 -0.23 3.13 -2.65
N ASP A 56 1.08 3.08 -2.86
CA ASP A 56 1.98 2.11 -2.23
C ASP A 56 3.32 2.79 -1.90
N THR A 57 3.92 2.45 -0.75
CA THR A 57 5.24 2.95 -0.36
C THR A 57 6.23 1.82 -0.12
N GLU A 58 7.46 2.03 -0.58
CA GLU A 58 8.59 1.18 -0.24
C GLU A 58 9.52 1.95 0.70
N PHE A 59 9.88 1.31 1.82
CA PHE A 59 10.58 1.97 2.92
C PHE A 59 11.60 1.06 3.61
N GLN A 60 12.60 1.69 4.23
CA GLN A 60 13.61 0.98 5.01
C GLN A 60 13.04 0.68 6.41
N PRO A 61 12.95 -0.59 6.86
CA PRO A 61 12.30 -0.93 8.12
C PRO A 61 12.92 -0.29 9.36
N ASP A 62 14.25 -0.14 9.39
CA ASP A 62 14.99 0.33 10.57
C ASP A 62 14.85 1.84 10.79
N THR A 63 14.85 2.62 9.70
CA THR A 63 14.77 4.09 9.75
C THR A 63 13.39 4.62 9.44
N ARG A 64 12.50 3.77 8.91
CA ARG A 64 11.20 4.13 8.33
C ARG A 64 11.31 5.12 7.16
N ALA A 65 12.50 5.28 6.59
CA ALA A 65 12.73 6.18 5.48
C ALA A 65 12.09 5.65 4.20
N ILE A 66 11.26 6.46 3.55
CA ILE A 66 10.59 6.15 2.28
C ILE A 66 11.61 6.33 1.16
N TYR A 67 11.78 5.31 0.31
CA TYR A 67 12.67 5.37 -0.85
C TYR A 67 11.94 5.21 -2.20
N GLU A 68 10.72 4.67 -2.24
CA GLU A 68 9.83 4.78 -3.40
C GLU A 68 8.39 5.13 -2.97
N LEU A 69 7.68 5.85 -3.85
CA LEU A 69 6.24 6.08 -3.78
C LEU A 69 5.63 5.71 -5.13
N GLY A 70 4.60 4.87 -5.10
CA GLY A 70 3.77 4.55 -6.25
C GLY A 70 2.41 5.20 -6.15
N ILE A 71 1.95 5.76 -7.27
CA ILE A 71 0.57 6.25 -7.43
C ILE A 71 0.02 5.63 -8.72
N ALA A 72 -1.21 5.11 -8.67
CA ALA A 72 -1.94 4.81 -9.89
C ALA A 72 -3.36 5.33 -9.78
N THR A 73 -3.89 5.89 -10.84
CA THR A 73 -5.19 6.55 -10.85
C THR A 73 -5.97 6.13 -12.08
N GLN A 74 -7.23 5.78 -11.89
CA GLN A 74 -8.12 5.37 -12.96
C GLN A 74 -9.51 5.95 -12.69
N PRO A 75 -10.04 6.83 -13.56
CA PRO A 75 -11.46 7.13 -13.57
C PRO A 75 -12.23 5.82 -13.71
N ALA A 76 -13.38 5.69 -13.06
CA ALA A 76 -14.12 4.43 -13.03
C ALA A 76 -14.41 3.87 -14.44
N ILE A 77 -14.46 4.75 -15.44
CA ILE A 77 -14.44 4.45 -16.87
C ILE A 77 -13.32 5.27 -17.50
N GLY A 78 -12.19 4.63 -17.80
CA GLY A 78 -11.06 5.32 -18.40
C GLY A 78 -9.77 4.53 -18.32
N PRO A 79 -8.68 5.07 -18.90
CA PRO A 79 -7.35 4.48 -18.78
C PRO A 79 -6.79 4.66 -17.37
N VAL A 80 -5.77 3.86 -17.05
CA VAL A 80 -4.96 4.05 -15.84
C VAL A 80 -3.81 5.00 -16.17
N ALA A 81 -3.61 6.00 -15.34
CA ALA A 81 -2.35 6.73 -15.22
C ALA A 81 -1.56 6.15 -14.03
N SER A 82 -0.25 5.97 -14.16
CA SER A 82 0.59 5.50 -13.05
C SER A 82 1.89 6.28 -13.01
N HIS A 83 2.29 6.63 -11.80
CA HIS A 83 3.49 7.38 -11.47
C HIS A 83 4.32 6.59 -10.47
N HIS A 84 5.64 6.70 -10.61
CA HIS A 84 6.59 6.07 -9.72
C HIS A 84 7.66 7.09 -9.36
N TYR A 85 7.77 7.40 -8.07
CA TYR A 85 8.74 8.34 -7.53
C TYR A 85 9.79 7.59 -6.73
N THR A 86 11.07 7.96 -6.91
CA THR A 86 12.20 7.45 -6.12
C THR A 86 12.82 8.59 -5.32
N VAL A 87 13.14 8.39 -4.04
CA VAL A 87 13.66 9.45 -3.16
C VAL A 87 15.18 9.34 -2.99
N ASN A 88 15.94 10.22 -3.67
CA ASN A 88 17.39 10.12 -3.76
C ASN A 88 18.11 10.17 -2.40
N SER A 89 17.62 10.98 -1.45
CA SER A 89 18.23 11.09 -0.12
C SER A 89 18.21 9.79 0.69
N THR A 90 17.31 8.86 0.36
CA THR A 90 17.10 7.61 1.09
C THR A 90 17.42 6.37 0.25
N MET A 91 17.64 6.53 -1.06
CA MET A 91 18.00 5.44 -1.98
C MET A 91 19.22 4.64 -1.54
N GLY A 92 20.21 5.28 -0.89
CA GLY A 92 21.40 4.61 -0.35
C GLY A 92 21.13 3.66 0.82
N LEU A 93 19.95 3.75 1.45
CA LEU A 93 19.54 2.88 2.55
C LEU A 93 18.96 1.54 2.06
N ARG A 94 18.68 1.43 0.76
CA ARG A 94 18.01 0.27 0.19
C ARG A 94 18.93 -0.93 0.10
N LYS A 95 18.45 -2.09 0.55
CA LYS A 95 19.18 -3.37 0.48
C LYS A 95 19.12 -4.06 -0.90
N ARG A 96 18.21 -3.65 -1.77
CA ARG A 96 17.94 -4.25 -3.10
C ARG A 96 18.03 -3.19 -4.19
N SER A 97 18.32 -3.58 -5.42
CA SER A 97 18.23 -2.66 -6.55
C SER A 97 16.78 -2.27 -6.86
N THR A 98 16.60 -1.08 -7.44
CA THR A 98 15.32 -0.65 -8.04
C THR A 98 14.92 -1.63 -9.12
N LYS A 99 13.73 -2.20 -8.98
CA LYS A 99 13.05 -2.91 -10.06
C LYS A 99 12.59 -1.90 -11.11
N SER A 100 12.48 -2.36 -12.35
CA SER A 100 11.96 -1.54 -13.44
C SER A 100 10.49 -1.20 -13.20
N PHE A 101 10.12 0.04 -13.49
CA PHE A 101 8.73 0.47 -13.55
C PHE A 101 8.23 0.30 -15.00
N PRO A 102 7.36 -0.67 -15.31
CA PRO A 102 6.98 -1.00 -16.68
C PRO A 102 5.92 -0.04 -17.26
N PHE A 103 5.32 0.81 -16.42
CA PHE A 103 4.21 1.69 -16.81
C PHE A 103 4.64 3.13 -17.11
N GLY A 104 5.95 3.41 -17.13
CA GLY A 104 6.46 4.74 -17.42
C GLY A 104 7.92 4.92 -17.04
N LYS A 105 8.30 6.17 -16.75
CA LYS A 105 9.62 6.50 -16.21
C LYS A 105 9.51 6.80 -14.72
N SER A 106 10.46 6.33 -13.95
CA SER A 106 10.60 6.73 -12.55
C SER A 106 11.04 8.18 -12.47
N GLU A 107 10.39 8.97 -11.62
CA GLU A 107 10.73 10.36 -11.33
C GLU A 107 11.56 10.43 -10.04
N SER A 108 12.72 11.11 -10.10
CA SER A 108 13.60 11.21 -8.93
C SER A 108 13.33 12.47 -8.13
N LEU A 109 12.99 12.27 -6.86
CA LEU A 109 12.83 13.32 -5.85
C LEU A 109 14.14 13.52 -5.09
N ARG A 110 14.37 14.74 -4.58
CA ARG A 110 15.60 15.02 -3.84
C ARG A 110 15.49 14.49 -2.42
N THR A 111 14.36 14.74 -1.76
CA THR A 111 14.12 14.41 -0.35
C THR A 111 12.70 13.88 -0.11
N GLU A 112 12.48 13.26 1.04
CA GLU A 112 11.14 12.80 1.45
C GLU A 112 10.14 13.96 1.61
N GLY A 113 10.64 15.17 1.89
CA GLY A 113 9.81 16.39 1.96
C GLY A 113 9.18 16.79 0.63
N ASP A 114 9.73 16.31 -0.50
CA ASP A 114 9.17 16.57 -1.84
C ASP A 114 7.91 15.73 -2.12
N LEU A 115 7.62 14.72 -1.29
CA LEU A 115 6.42 13.88 -1.43
C LEU A 115 5.13 14.65 -1.11
N LEU A 116 5.17 15.54 -0.12
CA LEU A 116 4.02 16.32 0.33
C LEU A 116 3.38 17.15 -0.80
N PRO A 117 4.10 18.03 -1.52
CA PRO A 117 3.50 18.83 -2.59
C PRO A 117 2.98 17.97 -3.75
N ILE A 118 3.59 16.82 -4.03
CA ILE A 118 3.11 15.88 -5.07
C ILE A 118 1.76 15.29 -4.68
N LEU A 119 1.65 14.80 -3.44
CA LEU A 119 0.41 14.20 -2.94
C LEU A 119 -0.70 15.25 -2.81
N ASP A 120 -0.38 16.44 -2.28
CA ASP A 120 -1.36 17.53 -2.16
C ASP A 120 -1.88 17.98 -3.52
N GLN A 121 -0.99 18.18 -4.49
CA GLN A 121 -1.40 18.56 -5.85
C GLN A 121 -2.25 17.46 -6.49
N HIS A 122 -1.80 16.20 -6.42
CA HIS A 122 -2.51 15.06 -6.99
C HIS A 122 -3.94 14.96 -6.45
N PHE A 123 -4.11 14.95 -5.13
CA PHE A 123 -5.44 14.82 -4.54
C PHE A 123 -6.28 16.09 -4.67
N SER A 124 -5.67 17.28 -4.71
CA SER A 124 -6.39 18.53 -5.02
C SER A 124 -7.01 18.47 -6.42
N ASP A 125 -6.24 18.01 -7.42
CA ASP A 125 -6.73 17.85 -8.78
C ASP A 125 -7.84 16.80 -8.87
N LEU A 126 -7.72 15.68 -8.16
CA LEU A 126 -8.78 14.67 -8.13
C LEU A 126 -10.07 15.20 -7.51
N VAL A 127 -9.99 15.90 -6.37
CA VAL A 127 -11.16 16.48 -5.70
C VAL A 127 -11.79 17.59 -6.54
N ALA A 128 -11.01 18.33 -7.33
CA ALA A 128 -11.53 19.37 -8.20
C ALA A 128 -12.29 18.81 -9.42
N ASN A 129 -11.93 17.62 -9.91
CA ASN A 129 -12.43 17.07 -11.17
C ASN A 129 -13.44 15.91 -11.00
N TYR A 130 -13.54 15.32 -9.81
CA TYR A 130 -14.38 14.15 -9.55
C TYR A 130 -15.29 14.37 -8.33
N GLU A 131 -16.51 13.85 -8.43
CA GLU A 131 -17.52 13.90 -7.36
C GLU A 131 -17.14 12.94 -6.22
N VAL A 132 -16.60 11.78 -6.57
CA VAL A 132 -16.16 10.76 -5.61
C VAL A 132 -14.72 10.38 -5.89
N VAL A 133 -13.86 10.60 -4.90
CA VAL A 133 -12.46 10.18 -4.92
C VAL A 133 -12.28 9.00 -3.95
N VAL A 134 -11.72 7.92 -4.46
CA VAL A 134 -11.47 6.70 -3.72
C VAL A 134 -9.97 6.44 -3.65
N LEU A 135 -9.37 6.58 -2.47
CA LEU A 135 -8.00 6.14 -2.20
C LEU A 135 -7.99 4.67 -1.80
N CYS A 136 -7.12 3.86 -2.38
CA CYS A 136 -6.91 2.48 -1.99
C CYS A 136 -5.45 2.09 -1.85
N GLY A 137 -5.19 1.00 -1.13
CA GLY A 137 -3.87 0.38 -1.01
C GLY A 137 -4.00 -1.06 -0.55
N HIS A 138 -2.90 -1.79 -0.45
CA HIS A 138 -2.90 -3.14 0.10
C HIS A 138 -2.28 -3.14 1.50
N SER A 139 -3.10 -3.24 2.55
CA SER A 139 -2.69 -2.90 3.92
C SER A 139 -2.33 -1.41 4.09
N ILE A 140 -3.08 -0.53 3.41
CA ILE A 140 -2.82 0.91 3.25
C ILE A 140 -2.62 1.68 4.57
N SER A 141 -3.14 1.17 5.70
CA SER A 141 -2.94 1.83 7.00
C SER A 141 -1.47 2.00 7.36
N GLY A 142 -0.61 1.06 6.92
CA GLY A 142 0.84 1.15 7.11
C GLY A 142 1.42 2.33 6.33
N ASP A 143 1.11 2.42 5.03
CA ASP A 143 1.55 3.49 4.14
C ASP A 143 1.07 4.87 4.61
N LEU A 144 -0.19 5.01 5.00
CA LEU A 144 -0.73 6.28 5.49
C LEU A 144 -0.06 6.73 6.79
N THR A 145 0.18 5.79 7.71
CA THR A 145 0.89 6.09 8.96
C THR A 145 2.31 6.55 8.66
N LEU A 146 2.98 5.87 7.72
CA LEU A 146 4.33 6.21 7.30
C LEU A 146 4.41 7.59 6.65
N LEU A 147 3.54 7.87 5.69
CA LEU A 147 3.46 9.18 5.02
C LEU A 147 3.16 10.31 6.01
N LYS A 148 2.33 10.06 7.02
CA LYS A 148 2.05 11.05 8.05
C LYS A 148 3.26 11.36 8.92
N GLU A 149 4.01 10.33 9.31
CA GLU A 149 5.21 10.51 10.14
C GLU A 149 6.36 11.15 9.37
N VAL A 150 6.59 10.73 8.13
CA VAL A 150 7.79 11.06 7.36
C VAL A 150 7.60 12.29 6.48
N ALA A 151 6.47 12.37 5.78
CA ALA A 151 6.18 13.45 4.82
C ALA A 151 5.15 14.46 5.37
N ASN A 152 4.69 14.28 6.61
CA ASN A 152 3.60 15.06 7.21
C ASN A 152 2.29 15.05 6.40
N TRP A 153 2.12 14.07 5.50
CA TRP A 153 0.96 14.01 4.62
C TRP A 153 -0.18 13.17 5.23
N ALA A 154 -1.42 13.60 5.02
CA ALA A 154 -2.62 12.82 5.31
C ALA A 154 -3.62 13.03 4.16
N PRO A 155 -4.43 12.01 3.82
CA PRO A 155 -5.45 12.16 2.80
C PRO A 155 -6.50 13.21 3.22
N PRO A 156 -6.99 14.04 2.29
CA PRO A 156 -8.14 14.92 2.53
C PRO A 156 -9.37 14.20 3.12
N ASP A 157 -10.10 14.87 4.02
CA ASP A 157 -11.24 14.30 4.76
C ASP A 157 -12.40 13.81 3.88
N ASN A 158 -12.52 14.34 2.66
CA ASN A 158 -13.58 14.03 1.71
C ASN A 158 -13.26 12.85 0.77
N ILE A 159 -12.22 12.07 1.06
CA ILE A 159 -11.81 10.91 0.26
C ILE A 159 -12.21 9.62 0.96
N PHE A 160 -12.76 8.68 0.20
CA PHE A 160 -13.02 7.33 0.71
C PHE A 160 -11.74 6.51 0.68
N VAL A 161 -11.34 5.95 1.82
CA VAL A 161 -10.15 5.09 1.93
C VAL A 161 -10.57 3.62 2.00
N PHE A 162 -10.08 2.80 1.07
CA PHE A 162 -10.29 1.35 1.05
C PHE A 162 -8.98 0.58 1.19
N ASP A 163 -9.00 -0.43 2.04
CA ASP A 163 -7.92 -1.41 2.10
C ASP A 163 -8.31 -2.64 1.26
N THR A 164 -7.60 -2.87 0.16
CA THR A 164 -7.87 -4.00 -0.72
C THR A 164 -7.72 -5.35 -0.02
N GLN A 165 -6.89 -5.45 1.04
CA GLN A 165 -6.81 -6.65 1.87
C GLN A 165 -8.11 -6.85 2.64
N ARG A 166 -8.64 -5.81 3.27
CA ARG A 166 -9.89 -5.87 4.06
C ARG A 166 -11.11 -6.15 3.18
N VAL A 167 -11.17 -5.54 2.00
CA VAL A 167 -12.21 -5.84 1.00
C VAL A 167 -12.19 -7.32 0.62
N TRP A 168 -11.00 -7.90 0.36
CA TRP A 168 -10.89 -9.33 0.04
C TRP A 168 -11.36 -10.24 1.18
N GLU A 169 -10.96 -9.93 2.40
CA GLU A 169 -11.43 -10.66 3.58
C GLU A 169 -12.96 -10.57 3.73
N GLY A 170 -13.53 -9.39 3.46
CA GLY A 170 -14.98 -9.12 3.48
C GLY A 170 -15.76 -9.90 2.44
N LEU A 171 -15.17 -10.14 1.26
CA LEU A 171 -15.77 -10.92 0.17
C LEU A 171 -15.76 -12.43 0.40
N GLY A 172 -15.25 -12.92 1.53
CA GLY A 172 -15.14 -14.34 1.85
C GLY A 172 -13.75 -14.94 1.62
N GLY A 173 -12.75 -14.11 1.32
CA GLY A 173 -11.35 -14.51 1.19
C GLY A 173 -10.68 -14.96 2.50
N LEU A 174 -11.36 -14.85 3.64
CA LEU A 174 -10.79 -15.10 4.97
C LEU A 174 -10.21 -16.51 5.13
N ALA A 175 -10.83 -17.54 4.54
CA ALA A 175 -10.30 -18.89 4.62
C ALA A 175 -8.97 -19.04 3.85
N ALA A 176 -8.89 -18.47 2.64
CA ALA A 176 -7.65 -18.42 1.86
C ALA A 176 -6.58 -17.53 2.51
N TYR A 177 -7.01 -16.46 3.19
CA TYR A 177 -6.17 -15.57 3.98
C TYR A 177 -5.46 -16.30 5.13
N LEU A 178 -6.19 -17.15 5.88
CA LEU A 178 -5.62 -17.94 6.97
C LEU A 178 -4.61 -18.99 6.49
N ASN A 179 -4.72 -19.44 5.24
CA ASN A 179 -3.81 -20.41 4.63
C ASN A 179 -2.59 -19.75 3.93
N GLY A 180 -2.23 -18.51 4.30
CA GLY A 180 -1.03 -17.83 3.79
C GLY A 180 -1.18 -17.19 2.40
N GLY A 181 -2.42 -16.96 1.95
CA GLY A 181 -2.75 -16.37 0.64
C GLY A 181 -2.64 -14.85 0.53
N LYS A 182 -1.83 -14.18 1.36
CA LYS A 182 -1.92 -12.71 1.53
C LYS A 182 -1.06 -11.86 0.61
N THR A 183 -0.14 -12.46 -0.13
CA THR A 183 0.76 -11.66 -0.96
C THR A 183 0.02 -11.10 -2.17
N MET A 184 0.37 -9.88 -2.58
CA MET A 184 -0.16 -9.24 -3.78
C MET A 184 -0.14 -10.21 -4.98
N ALA A 185 1.00 -10.85 -5.24
CA ALA A 185 1.17 -11.81 -6.34
C ALA A 185 0.16 -12.97 -6.31
N LYS A 186 -0.14 -13.54 -5.13
CA LYS A 186 -1.15 -14.61 -4.99
C LYS A 186 -2.55 -14.10 -5.30
N LEU A 187 -2.87 -12.87 -4.90
CA LEU A 187 -4.16 -12.25 -5.18
C LEU A 187 -4.31 -11.91 -6.67
N LEU A 188 -3.26 -11.36 -7.29
CA LEU A 188 -3.25 -11.12 -8.73
C LEU A 188 -3.46 -12.42 -9.52
N LEU A 189 -2.79 -13.50 -9.11
CA LEU A 189 -3.02 -14.82 -9.70
C LEU A 189 -4.46 -15.32 -9.50
N HIS A 190 -5.01 -15.18 -8.29
CA HIS A 190 -6.38 -15.60 -7.96
C HIS A 190 -7.41 -14.87 -8.83
N TYR A 191 -7.27 -13.56 -9.00
CA TYR A 191 -8.15 -12.74 -9.84
C TYR A 191 -7.76 -12.74 -11.32
N ARG A 192 -6.76 -13.53 -11.71
CA ARG A 192 -6.23 -13.61 -13.08
C ARG A 192 -5.84 -12.25 -13.66
N VAL A 193 -5.30 -11.37 -12.81
CA VAL A 193 -4.74 -10.09 -13.23
C VAL A 193 -3.36 -10.38 -13.85
N PRO A 194 -3.15 -10.08 -15.14
CA PRO A 194 -1.85 -10.24 -15.77
C PRO A 194 -0.81 -9.38 -15.05
N HIS A 195 0.29 -9.99 -14.65
CA HIS A 195 1.39 -9.30 -13.98
C HIS A 195 2.71 -10.03 -14.26
N ASN A 196 3.81 -9.30 -14.23
CA ASN A 196 5.14 -9.88 -14.20
C ASN A 196 5.63 -9.92 -12.75
N VAL A 197 6.05 -11.09 -12.29
CA VAL A 197 6.58 -11.30 -10.92
C VAL A 197 7.82 -10.45 -10.65
N ASN A 198 8.55 -10.07 -11.71
CA ASN A 198 9.72 -9.21 -11.60
C ASN A 198 9.36 -7.76 -11.26
N ASP A 199 8.13 -7.33 -11.52
CA ASP A 199 7.66 -5.96 -11.27
C ASP A 199 7.21 -5.74 -9.82
N ILE A 200 6.91 -6.82 -9.08
CA ILE A 200 6.46 -6.77 -7.68
C ILE A 200 7.59 -6.23 -6.78
N HIS A 201 7.31 -5.40 -5.78
CA HIS A 201 8.32 -4.62 -5.01
C HIS A 201 8.91 -3.43 -5.77
N ASN A 202 8.18 -2.94 -6.77
CA ASN A 202 8.31 -1.59 -7.26
C ASN A 202 7.03 -0.86 -6.86
N ALA A 203 7.13 0.22 -6.08
CA ALA A 203 5.95 0.86 -5.51
C ALA A 203 4.95 1.30 -6.59
N GLY A 204 5.45 1.81 -7.73
CA GLY A 204 4.60 2.20 -8.87
C GLY A 204 3.82 1.02 -9.47
N SER A 205 4.51 -0.10 -9.68
CA SER A 205 3.88 -1.35 -10.13
C SER A 205 2.87 -1.88 -9.13
N ASP A 206 3.22 -1.89 -7.83
CA ASP A 206 2.38 -2.41 -6.77
C ASP A 206 1.12 -1.54 -6.59
N ALA A 207 1.22 -0.21 -6.72
CA ALA A 207 0.06 0.68 -6.81
C ALA A 207 -0.81 0.31 -8.03
N TYR A 208 -0.24 0.22 -9.23
CA TYR A 208 -0.98 -0.15 -10.44
C TYR A 208 -1.74 -1.47 -10.28
N TYR A 209 -1.06 -2.52 -9.81
CA TYR A 209 -1.67 -3.83 -9.61
C TYR A 209 -2.69 -3.83 -8.48
N THR A 210 -2.48 -3.05 -7.41
CA THR A 210 -3.48 -2.82 -6.35
C THR A 210 -4.77 -2.24 -6.92
N LEU A 211 -4.66 -1.25 -7.81
CA LEU A 211 -5.82 -0.64 -8.45
C LEU A 211 -6.58 -1.63 -9.34
N LYS A 212 -5.87 -2.42 -10.14
CA LYS A 212 -6.47 -3.50 -10.94
C LYS A 212 -7.17 -4.54 -10.07
N LEU A 213 -6.54 -4.92 -8.97
CA LEU A 213 -7.10 -5.86 -8.02
C LEU A 213 -8.37 -5.29 -7.34
N LEU A 214 -8.39 -3.99 -7.01
CA LEU A 214 -9.59 -3.33 -6.49
C LEU A 214 -10.73 -3.42 -7.50
N PHE A 215 -10.48 -3.21 -8.79
CA PHE A 215 -11.51 -3.23 -9.83
C PHE A 215 -12.14 -4.63 -9.96
N CYS A 216 -11.33 -5.69 -9.95
CA CYS A 216 -11.84 -7.07 -9.93
C CYS A 216 -12.72 -7.34 -8.69
N LYS A 217 -12.32 -6.83 -7.52
CA LYS A 217 -13.09 -6.96 -6.27
C LYS A 217 -14.37 -6.13 -6.29
N ALA A 218 -14.32 -4.93 -6.87
CA ALA A 218 -15.47 -4.05 -7.02
C ALA A 218 -16.53 -4.67 -7.92
N GLU A 219 -16.11 -5.29 -9.02
CA GLU A 219 -16.99 -6.07 -9.88
C GLU A 219 -17.60 -7.27 -9.14
N GLN A 220 -16.80 -8.04 -8.42
CA GLN A 220 -17.29 -9.15 -7.61
C GLN A 220 -18.32 -8.69 -6.55
N ALA A 221 -18.01 -7.60 -5.83
CA ALA A 221 -18.89 -7.00 -4.84
C ALA A 221 -20.21 -6.51 -5.47
N ALA A 222 -20.15 -5.88 -6.64
CA ALA A 222 -21.33 -5.40 -7.34
C ALA A 222 -22.24 -6.53 -7.85
N GLN A 223 -21.70 -7.72 -8.11
CA GLN A 223 -22.48 -8.87 -8.54
C GLN A 223 -23.08 -9.65 -7.36
N ASP A 224 -22.80 -9.23 -6.11
CA ASP A 224 -23.19 -9.93 -4.88
C ASP A 224 -22.79 -11.42 -4.92
N ARG A 225 -21.71 -11.74 -5.66
CA ARG A 225 -21.25 -13.11 -5.86
C ARG A 225 -20.39 -13.55 -4.67
N PRO A 226 -20.69 -14.70 -4.04
CA PRO A 226 -19.78 -15.26 -3.05
C PRO A 226 -18.41 -15.51 -3.69
N CYS A 227 -17.32 -15.31 -2.93
CA CYS A 227 -15.97 -15.65 -3.39
C CYS A 227 -15.96 -17.06 -3.97
N PHE A 228 -15.30 -17.24 -5.12
CA PHE A 228 -15.09 -18.54 -5.75
C PHE A 228 -14.47 -19.48 -4.71
N SER A 229 -15.32 -20.29 -4.08
CA SER A 229 -14.96 -21.23 -3.00
C SER A 229 -14.40 -22.53 -3.55
N GLY A 230 -14.27 -22.63 -4.88
CA GLY A 230 -13.41 -23.62 -5.50
C GLY A 230 -12.00 -23.35 -5.01
N LEU A 231 -11.59 -24.07 -3.96
CA LEU A 231 -10.21 -24.33 -3.59
C LEU A 231 -9.47 -24.64 -4.89
N MET A 232 -8.86 -23.62 -5.49
CA MET A 232 -7.90 -23.88 -6.54
C MET A 232 -6.78 -24.62 -5.83
N ASN A 233 -6.68 -25.92 -6.10
CA ASN A 233 -5.40 -26.60 -6.06
C ASN A 233 -4.50 -25.80 -6.99
N ILE A 234 -3.80 -24.79 -6.45
CA ILE A 234 -2.73 -24.06 -7.14
C ILE A 234 -1.54 -25.02 -7.17
N THR A 235 -1.70 -26.15 -7.85
CA THR A 235 -0.63 -27.05 -8.24
C THR A 235 -0.23 -26.64 -9.64
N ASN A 236 0.81 -25.81 -9.75
CA ASN A 236 1.67 -25.64 -10.92
C ASN A 236 0.98 -25.53 -12.30
N HIS A 237 -0.02 -24.66 -12.47
CA HIS A 237 -0.37 -24.22 -13.82
C HIS A 237 0.68 -23.22 -14.31
N LYS A 238 1.56 -23.69 -15.20
CA LYS A 238 2.48 -22.86 -15.97
C LYS A 238 1.64 -21.89 -16.81
N PRO A 239 1.86 -20.55 -16.73
CA PRO A 239 1.11 -19.60 -17.53
C PRO A 239 1.29 -19.89 -19.02
N ASP A 240 0.21 -19.80 -19.78
CA ASP A 240 0.23 -19.94 -21.23
C ASP A 240 1.05 -18.78 -21.83
N PRO A 241 2.19 -19.04 -22.50
CA PRO A 241 3.06 -17.99 -23.05
C PRO A 241 2.40 -17.11 -24.12
N GLN A 242 1.19 -17.43 -24.58
CA GLN A 242 0.56 -16.77 -25.73
C GLN A 242 -0.43 -15.64 -25.40
N GLN A 243 -0.55 -15.21 -24.14
CA GLN A 243 -1.36 -14.02 -23.84
C GLN A 243 -0.63 -12.73 -24.25
N ILE A 244 -0.92 -12.27 -25.47
CA ILE A 244 -0.48 -10.97 -25.99
C ILE A 244 -1.19 -9.86 -25.19
N PRO A 245 -0.47 -8.88 -24.61
CA PRO A 245 -1.10 -7.75 -23.95
C PRO A 245 -1.91 -6.92 -24.95
N PRO A 246 -3.06 -6.36 -24.55
CA PRO A 246 -3.84 -5.52 -25.44
C PRO A 246 -3.03 -4.27 -25.84
N PRO A 247 -3.18 -3.78 -27.08
CA PRO A 247 -2.49 -2.57 -27.52
C PRO A 247 -2.93 -1.35 -26.70
N PRO A 248 -2.05 -0.34 -26.53
CA PRO A 248 -2.41 0.89 -25.83
C PRO A 248 -3.55 1.62 -26.57
N PRO A 249 -4.52 2.21 -25.86
CA PRO A 249 -5.63 2.90 -26.51
C PRO A 249 -5.13 4.13 -27.27
N SER A 250 -5.42 4.20 -28.57
CA SER A 250 -5.25 5.40 -29.39
C SER A 250 -6.22 6.49 -28.94
N GLU A 251 -5.73 7.73 -28.92
CA GLU A 251 -6.36 8.99 -28.51
C GLU A 251 -7.90 9.04 -28.59
N TYR A 252 -8.52 9.48 -27.48
CA TYR A 252 -9.96 9.74 -27.39
C TYR A 252 -10.23 11.24 -27.14
N PRO A 253 -11.39 11.75 -27.61
CA PRO A 253 -11.64 13.17 -27.72
C PRO A 253 -11.79 13.87 -26.37
N SER A 254 -11.03 14.96 -26.22
CA SER A 254 -11.12 15.91 -25.13
C SER A 254 -12.40 16.75 -25.25
N SER A 255 -13.54 16.27 -24.74
CA SER A 255 -14.66 17.13 -24.30
C SER A 255 -15.82 16.33 -23.73
N LEU A 256 -15.84 16.16 -22.41
CA LEU A 256 -17.05 15.86 -21.65
C LEU A 256 -17.26 16.99 -20.64
N GLN A 257 -17.86 18.09 -21.09
CA GLN A 257 -18.52 19.04 -20.19
C GLN A 257 -19.95 18.54 -19.98
N LEU A 258 -20.14 17.74 -18.92
CA LEU A 258 -21.45 17.33 -18.44
C LEU A 258 -21.87 18.27 -17.31
N ALA A 259 -22.80 19.18 -17.60
CA ALA A 259 -23.64 19.78 -16.57
C ALA A 259 -24.61 18.71 -16.07
N CYS A 260 -24.47 18.28 -14.81
CA CYS A 260 -25.36 17.29 -14.19
C CYS A 260 -25.77 17.76 -12.77
N PRO A 261 -26.95 17.36 -12.26
CA PRO A 261 -27.44 17.71 -10.94
C PRO A 261 -26.66 16.93 -9.85
N GLN A 262 -25.74 17.62 -9.18
CA GLN A 262 -24.59 17.10 -8.42
C GLN A 262 -24.83 16.65 -6.95
N ILE A 263 -26.05 16.76 -6.39
CA ILE A 263 -26.24 16.60 -4.94
C ILE A 263 -26.99 15.31 -4.57
N ASP A 264 -27.89 14.84 -5.43
CA ASP A 264 -28.80 13.74 -5.07
C ASP A 264 -28.11 12.37 -5.07
N ILE A 265 -27.06 12.16 -5.86
CA ILE A 265 -26.34 10.88 -5.91
C ILE A 265 -25.44 10.71 -4.69
N ILE A 266 -24.61 11.70 -4.33
CA ILE A 266 -23.88 11.66 -3.04
C ILE A 266 -24.86 11.52 -1.89
N GLN A 267 -25.97 12.27 -1.84
CA GLN A 267 -26.91 12.13 -0.73
C GLN A 267 -27.58 10.76 -0.69
N ASN A 268 -27.94 10.17 -1.83
CA ASN A 268 -28.51 8.83 -1.90
C ASN A 268 -27.49 7.76 -1.56
N VAL A 269 -26.26 7.83 -2.09
CA VAL A 269 -25.16 6.95 -1.73
C VAL A 269 -24.89 7.11 -0.24
N MET A 270 -24.60 8.30 0.27
CA MET A 270 -24.38 8.57 1.70
C MET A 270 -25.57 8.18 2.57
N SER A 271 -26.81 8.24 2.07
CA SER A 271 -28.00 7.75 2.77
C SER A 271 -28.02 6.22 2.84
N GLN A 272 -27.73 5.54 1.72
CA GLN A 272 -27.52 4.09 1.69
C GLN A 272 -26.34 3.69 2.60
N LEU A 273 -25.23 4.44 2.58
CA LEU A 273 -24.09 4.21 3.47
C LEU A 273 -24.51 4.39 4.93
N LYS A 274 -25.21 5.48 5.28
CA LYS A 274 -25.75 5.72 6.63
C LYS A 274 -26.70 4.61 7.07
N SER A 275 -27.50 4.05 6.16
CA SER A 275 -28.41 2.94 6.46
C SER A 275 -27.69 1.62 6.74
N LEU A 276 -26.46 1.46 6.23
CA LEU A 276 -25.63 0.27 6.44
C LEU A 276 -24.75 0.37 7.69
N LEU A 277 -24.60 1.56 8.29
CA LEU A 277 -23.92 1.72 9.57
C LEU A 277 -24.83 1.24 10.72
N PRO A 278 -24.33 0.42 11.67
CA PRO A 278 -25.10 0.06 12.84
C PRO A 278 -25.49 1.33 13.61
N LEU A 279 -26.78 1.43 13.98
CA LEU A 279 -27.27 2.53 14.82
C LEU A 279 -26.41 2.59 16.09
N PRO A 280 -26.02 3.79 16.55
CA PRO A 280 -25.33 3.91 17.82
C PRO A 280 -26.17 3.23 18.91
N PRO A 281 -25.53 2.54 19.87
CA PRO A 281 -26.26 1.90 20.96
C PRO A 281 -27.16 2.95 21.61
N ALA A 282 -28.43 2.59 21.83
CA ALA A 282 -29.37 3.47 22.48
C ALA A 282 -28.72 4.02 23.77
N PRO A 283 -28.83 5.33 24.04
CA PRO A 283 -28.29 5.89 25.27
C PRO A 283 -28.81 5.08 26.45
N PRO A 284 -27.96 4.80 27.45
CA PRO A 284 -28.40 4.02 28.61
C PRO A 284 -29.65 4.66 29.19
N THR A 285 -30.71 3.86 29.31
CA THR A 285 -31.96 4.31 29.91
C THR A 285 -31.62 4.96 31.24
N PRO A 286 -32.08 6.20 31.51
CA PRO A 286 -31.80 6.88 32.75
C PRO A 286 -32.11 5.94 33.91
N VAL A 287 -31.06 5.55 34.64
CA VAL A 287 -31.22 4.77 35.86
C VAL A 287 -32.04 5.66 36.77
N GLN A 288 -33.30 5.29 36.99
CA GLN A 288 -34.13 6.02 37.94
C GLN A 288 -33.36 6.05 39.26
N PRO A 289 -33.21 7.24 39.88
CA PRO A 289 -32.46 7.37 41.12
C PRO A 289 -33.09 6.45 42.16
N GLY A 290 -32.40 5.34 42.44
CA GLY A 290 -32.70 4.46 43.54
C GLY A 290 -32.65 5.27 44.83
N GLY A 291 -33.72 5.15 45.62
CA GLY A 291 -33.97 5.93 46.81
C GLY A 291 -32.73 6.12 47.69
N SER A 292 -32.54 7.37 48.09
CA SER A 292 -31.52 7.85 49.00
C SER A 292 -31.48 7.06 50.32
N HIS A 293 -30.53 6.15 50.47
CA HIS A 293 -30.06 5.73 51.79
C HIS A 293 -29.04 6.75 52.29
N LYS A 294 -29.48 7.60 53.23
CA LYS A 294 -28.65 8.48 54.03
C LYS A 294 -27.59 7.63 54.77
N ARG A 295 -26.33 7.73 54.37
CA ARG A 295 -25.19 7.40 55.23
C ARG A 295 -24.58 8.70 55.73
N SER A 296 -24.62 8.87 57.05
CA SER A 296 -23.89 9.87 57.80
C SER A 296 -22.38 9.62 57.68
N MET A 297 -21.63 10.65 57.26
CA MET A 297 -20.18 10.74 57.39
C MET A 297 -19.86 11.56 58.65
N PRO A 298 -18.87 11.18 59.47
CA PRO A 298 -18.30 12.07 60.46
C PRO A 298 -17.21 12.94 59.83
N GLU A 299 -17.18 14.20 60.29
CA GLU A 299 -16.11 15.18 60.10
C GLU A 299 -14.87 14.79 60.90
N ASP A 300 -13.70 15.24 60.41
CA ASP A 300 -12.40 15.44 61.07
C ASP A 300 -11.30 15.16 60.01
N ALA A 301 -10.20 15.88 59.85
CA ALA A 301 -9.66 17.12 60.40
C ALA A 301 -8.46 17.52 59.49
N HIS A 302 -8.00 18.77 59.65
CA HIS A 302 -6.75 19.40 59.23
C HIS A 302 -5.56 18.46 58.85
N ASP A 303 -4.73 18.82 57.86
CA ASP A 303 -3.60 19.75 58.06
C ASP A 303 -2.72 20.01 56.81
N HIS A 304 -1.96 21.09 56.90
CA HIS A 304 -0.94 21.64 55.98
C HIS A 304 0.07 20.65 55.37
N ASN A 305 0.52 20.89 54.12
CA ASN A 305 1.94 21.23 53.86
C ASN A 305 2.19 21.72 52.42
N THR A 306 2.80 22.90 52.31
CA THR A 306 3.42 23.46 51.11
C THR A 306 4.91 23.13 51.11
N SER A 307 5.46 22.61 50.01
CA SER A 307 6.91 22.65 49.79
C SER A 307 7.28 22.83 48.33
N GLU A 308 8.01 23.92 48.11
CA GLU A 308 8.81 24.23 46.93
C GLU A 308 9.85 23.13 46.64
N CYS A 309 10.17 22.89 45.36
CA CYS A 309 11.52 22.43 45.01
C CYS A 309 11.92 22.76 43.56
N LYS A 310 12.77 23.79 43.45
CA LYS A 310 13.97 23.94 42.60
C LYS A 310 13.87 23.78 41.07
N ARG A 311 13.92 24.95 40.42
CA ARG A 311 14.53 25.17 39.09
C ARG A 311 16.03 24.83 39.12
N ARG A 312 16.51 24.05 38.15
CA ARG A 312 17.94 23.96 37.81
C ARG A 312 18.21 24.79 36.55
N LYS A 313 19.11 25.76 36.69
CA LYS A 313 19.92 26.37 35.63
C LYS A 313 21.23 25.57 35.55
N THR A 314 21.67 25.30 34.34
CA THR A 314 23.07 25.02 33.93
C THR A 314 23.13 25.51 32.49
N ASP A 315 23.65 26.70 32.25
CA ASP A 315 25.07 27.05 32.09
C ASP A 315 25.54 26.80 30.66
N ASP A 316 25.81 27.94 30.03
CA ASP A 316 26.43 28.17 28.74
C ASP A 316 27.83 27.56 28.68
N ASP A 317 28.18 26.93 27.56
CA ASP A 317 29.58 26.76 27.16
C ASP A 317 29.78 27.24 25.73
N HIS A 318 30.51 28.35 25.64
CA HIS A 318 31.26 28.83 24.48
C HIS A 318 32.27 27.79 24.01
N ILE A 319 32.26 27.44 22.71
CA ILE A 319 33.51 27.18 21.97
C ILE A 319 33.44 27.88 20.62
N ASP A 320 34.21 28.96 20.56
CA ASP A 320 34.73 29.64 19.38
C ASP A 320 35.88 28.83 18.78
N ARG A 321 35.84 28.53 17.47
CA ARG A 321 37.02 28.31 16.63
C ARG A 321 36.74 28.71 15.19
N GLY A 322 37.18 29.92 14.85
CA GLY A 322 37.44 30.33 13.47
C GLY A 322 38.58 29.53 12.82
N GLY A 323 38.65 29.63 11.49
CA GLY A 323 39.72 29.06 10.68
C GLY A 323 39.43 29.17 9.18
N ALA A 324 39.58 30.38 8.64
CA ALA A 324 39.60 30.65 7.21
C ALA A 324 40.99 30.35 6.62
N VAL A 325 41.11 29.66 5.47
CA VAL A 325 42.28 29.73 4.58
C VAL A 325 41.91 29.38 3.11
N GLN A 326 42.21 30.36 2.25
CA GLN A 326 42.67 30.37 0.83
C GLN A 326 41.81 29.86 -0.35
N GLU A 327 41.44 30.85 -1.18
CA GLU A 327 41.53 30.86 -2.64
C GLU A 327 42.91 30.39 -3.14
N GLN A 328 42.94 29.57 -4.20
CA GLN A 328 43.86 29.74 -5.33
C GLN A 328 43.20 29.31 -6.64
N SER A 329 43.26 30.22 -7.59
CA SER A 329 43.08 30.08 -9.04
C SER A 329 44.15 29.17 -9.66
N GLU A 330 43.86 28.52 -10.80
CA GLU A 330 44.58 28.77 -12.06
C GLU A 330 44.05 27.93 -13.24
N GLU A 331 44.15 28.56 -14.41
CA GLU A 331 43.83 28.09 -15.75
C GLU A 331 44.74 26.95 -16.22
N GLY A 332 44.32 26.23 -17.26
CA GLY A 332 45.19 25.29 -17.97
C GLY A 332 44.57 24.65 -19.20
N ALA A 333 44.34 25.45 -20.25
CA ALA A 333 44.03 24.97 -21.59
C ALA A 333 45.23 24.20 -22.18
N GLY A 334 44.98 23.01 -22.75
CA GLY A 334 46.01 22.17 -23.38
C GLY A 334 45.47 21.38 -24.56
N ILE A 335 45.50 21.98 -25.75
CA ILE A 335 45.27 21.34 -27.05
C ILE A 335 46.45 20.40 -27.37
N ARG A 336 46.19 19.12 -27.64
CA ARG A 336 47.10 18.27 -28.43
C ARG A 336 46.34 17.44 -29.45
N LYS A 337 46.67 17.70 -30.72
CA LYS A 337 46.41 16.86 -31.89
C LYS A 337 47.38 15.68 -31.90
N ALA A 338 46.88 14.50 -32.27
CA ALA A 338 47.54 13.39 -32.98
C ALA A 338 46.60 12.19 -32.84
N SER A 339 46.44 11.24 -33.75
CA SER A 339 46.82 11.02 -35.15
C SER A 339 46.11 9.70 -35.51
N ARG A 340 45.75 9.56 -36.79
CA ARG A 340 45.13 8.35 -37.36
C ARG A 340 45.96 7.09 -37.04
N GLY A 341 45.25 6.03 -36.66
CA GLY A 341 45.77 4.67 -36.55
C GLY A 341 44.64 3.66 -36.77
N THR A 342 44.64 3.06 -37.95
CA THR A 342 43.87 1.88 -38.38
C THR A 342 43.96 0.74 -37.37
N GLN A 343 42.84 0.09 -37.04
CA GLN A 343 42.82 -1.21 -36.38
C GLN A 343 42.26 -2.30 -37.31
N PRO A 344 42.90 -3.48 -37.34
CA PRO A 344 42.45 -4.64 -38.11
C PRO A 344 41.48 -5.51 -37.31
N GLU A 345 40.74 -6.31 -38.08
CA GLU A 345 39.84 -7.38 -37.66
C GLU A 345 40.54 -8.39 -36.75
N GLY A 346 39.89 -8.73 -35.63
CA GLY A 346 40.34 -9.74 -34.68
C GLY A 346 39.24 -10.76 -34.44
N THR A 347 39.46 -11.95 -34.98
CA THR A 347 38.72 -13.20 -34.73
C THR A 347 38.88 -13.64 -33.28
N CYS A 348 37.77 -14.05 -32.65
CA CYS A 348 37.77 -14.58 -31.29
C CYS A 348 37.67 -16.13 -31.34
N THR A 349 38.74 -16.81 -30.93
CA THR A 349 38.78 -18.24 -30.65
C THR A 349 38.49 -18.47 -29.17
N CYS A 350 37.51 -19.34 -28.86
CA CYS A 350 37.26 -19.82 -27.50
C CYS A 350 37.96 -21.17 -27.31
N THR A 351 38.94 -21.20 -26.41
CA THR A 351 39.59 -22.42 -25.93
C THR A 351 38.86 -22.90 -24.66
N LEU A 352 38.33 -24.12 -24.70
CA LEU A 352 37.88 -24.84 -23.51
C LEU A 352 39.10 -25.22 -22.65
N LEU A 353 39.01 -24.97 -21.35
CA LEU A 353 39.84 -25.63 -20.35
C LEU A 353 38.94 -26.28 -19.31
N ASP A 354 39.01 -27.61 -19.26
CA ASP A 354 38.47 -28.44 -18.20
C ASP A 354 39.31 -28.30 -16.93
N GLY A 355 38.65 -28.19 -15.79
CA GLY A 355 39.27 -28.13 -14.47
C GLY A 355 38.38 -28.80 -13.43
N VAL A 356 38.72 -30.04 -13.09
CA VAL A 356 38.14 -30.88 -12.04
C VAL A 356 38.72 -30.49 -10.68
N GLY A 357 37.88 -30.42 -9.63
CA GLY A 357 38.35 -30.47 -8.23
C GLY A 357 37.39 -29.94 -7.16
N LYS A 358 36.59 -30.86 -6.57
CA LYS A 358 36.26 -31.09 -5.13
C LYS A 358 36.52 -29.97 -4.11
N GLU A 359 35.78 -29.75 -3.02
CA GLU A 359 34.73 -30.46 -2.26
C GLU A 359 34.20 -29.44 -1.21
N GLY A 360 32.91 -29.54 -0.83
CA GLY A 360 32.44 -29.09 0.49
C GLY A 360 31.38 -27.99 0.54
N GLY A 361 30.14 -28.35 0.92
CA GLY A 361 29.24 -27.43 1.64
C GLY A 361 27.84 -27.22 1.03
N LYS A 362 26.93 -28.15 1.36
CA LYS A 362 25.44 -28.05 1.46
C LYS A 362 24.69 -27.15 0.47
N GLU A 363 23.94 -27.83 -0.38
CA GLU A 363 23.06 -27.36 -1.46
C GLU A 363 21.94 -26.41 -1.00
N GLU A 364 21.96 -25.19 -1.55
CA GLU A 364 20.77 -24.51 -2.04
C GLU A 364 20.50 -25.03 -3.47
N GLU A 365 19.31 -25.59 -3.70
CA GLU A 365 18.92 -26.11 -5.00
C GLU A 365 18.48 -24.95 -5.91
N LEU A 366 19.43 -24.55 -6.77
CA LEU A 366 19.31 -23.52 -7.80
C LEU A 366 18.61 -24.10 -9.04
N TYR A 367 17.46 -23.51 -9.41
CA TYR A 367 16.80 -23.76 -10.70
C TYR A 367 17.74 -23.38 -11.86
N LYS A 368 18.31 -24.37 -12.54
CA LYS A 368 18.90 -24.20 -13.88
C LYS A 368 17.82 -24.40 -14.93
N GLN A 369 17.52 -23.36 -15.71
CA GLN A 369 16.76 -23.50 -16.95
C GLN A 369 17.70 -23.95 -18.09
N PRO A 370 17.24 -24.81 -19.02
CA PRO A 370 18.00 -25.14 -20.21
C PRO A 370 17.95 -24.00 -21.24
N VAL A 371 19.13 -23.64 -21.77
CA VAL A 371 19.30 -22.81 -22.95
C VAL A 371 18.95 -23.64 -24.18
N MET A 372 17.85 -23.31 -24.85
CA MET A 372 17.54 -23.83 -26.18
C MET A 372 18.02 -22.81 -27.21
N GLY A 373 19.11 -23.14 -27.91
CA GLY A 373 19.57 -22.40 -29.07
C GLY A 373 18.67 -22.67 -30.27
N LEU A 374 18.16 -21.61 -30.89
CA LEU A 374 17.56 -21.65 -32.22
C LEU A 374 18.58 -21.06 -33.20
N CYS A 375 19.07 -21.92 -34.10
CA CYS A 375 19.83 -21.53 -35.27
C CYS A 375 18.84 -21.27 -36.40
N ASP A 376 18.67 -20.01 -36.81
CA ASP A 376 18.01 -19.69 -38.07
C ASP A 376 19.06 -19.61 -39.18
N HIS A 377 18.95 -20.51 -40.16
CA HIS A 377 19.58 -20.38 -41.47
C HIS A 377 18.57 -19.73 -42.42
N HIS A 378 18.78 -18.45 -42.72
CA HIS A 378 18.33 -17.88 -43.99
C HIS A 378 19.49 -17.91 -44.96
N VAL A 379 19.39 -18.83 -45.93
CA VAL A 379 20.06 -18.69 -47.23
C VAL A 379 19.11 -17.88 -48.13
N THR A 380 19.71 -16.95 -48.85
CA THR A 380 19.16 -15.99 -49.83
C THR A 380 18.06 -16.51 -50.74
#